data_AF-A0A4R8EZI4-F1
#
_entry.id   AF-A0A4R8EZI4-F1
#
_cell.length_a   1.000
_cell.length_b   1.000
_cell.length_c   1.000
_cell.angle_alpha   90.00
_cell.angle_beta   90.00
_cell.angle_gamma   90.00
#
_symmetry.space_group_name_H-M   'P 1'
#
loop_
_entity.id
_entity.type
_entity.pdbx_description
1 polymer ?
#
loop_
_entity_poly.entity_id
_entity_poly.type
_entity_poly.pdbx_seq_one_letter_code
_entity_poly.pdbx_strand_id
1 'polypeptide(L)' 'MIKLTKLNDEEFYINPYQIEKIECHPDTTITMMNGHVYVVKESIEEVNKKVVELNKEIFGK' A
#
# COMPACT_ATOMS: atom_id res chain seq x y z
N MET A 1 -2.35 6.32 -7.52
CA MET A 1 -2.57 4.91 -7.13
C MET A 1 -1.21 4.27 -6.93
N ILE A 2 -1.05 3.36 -5.96
CA ILE A 2 0.20 2.59 -5.79
C ILE A 2 -0.04 1.13 -6.18
N LYS A 3 0.94 0.51 -6.85
CA LYS A 3 0.91 -0.91 -7.21
C LYS A 3 1.37 -1.76 -6.02
N LEU A 4 0.62 -2.80 -5.69
CA LEU A 4 0.97 -3.79 -4.67
C LEU A 4 0.78 -5.20 -5.19
N THR A 5 1.37 -6.17 -4.50
CA THR A 5 1.31 -7.57 -4.89
C THR A 5 0.75 -8.41 -3.74
N LYS A 6 -0.34 -9.12 -3.99
CA LYS A 6 -0.91 -10.09 -3.04
C LYS A 6 0.04 -11.27 -2.85
N LEU A 7 -0.18 -12.07 -1.81
CA LEU A 7 0.62 -13.28 -1.55
C LEU A 7 0.56 -14.32 -2.70
N ASN A 8 -0.50 -14.30 -3.52
CA ASN A 8 -0.70 -15.17 -4.68
C ASN A 8 -0.10 -14.61 -5.99
N ASP A 9 0.80 -13.62 -5.93
CA ASP A 9 1.44 -12.96 -7.09
C ASP A 9 0.50 -12.12 -7.96
N GLU A 10 -0.76 -11.94 -7.55
CA GLU A 10 -1.68 -11.04 -8.23
C GLU A 10 -1.34 -9.58 -7.91
N GLU A 11 -1.09 -8.79 -8.95
CA GLU A 11 -0.86 -7.35 -8.84
C GLU A 11 -2.18 -6.57 -8.81
N PHE A 12 -2.24 -5.55 -7.96
CA PHE A 12 -3.40 -4.66 -7.86
C PHE A 12 -2.96 -3.25 -7.50
N TYR A 13 -3.88 -2.30 -7.68
CA TYR A 13 -3.64 -0.89 -7.38
C TYR A 13 -4.62 -0.40 -6.32
N ILE A 14 -4.11 0.32 -5.33
CA ILE A 14 -4.95 0.98 -4.32
C ILE A 14 -4.70 2.48 -4.28
N ASN A 15 -5.68 3.20 -3.74
CA ASN A 15 -5.52 4.60 -3.39
C ASN A 15 -4.84 4.69 -2.01
N PRO A 16 -3.55 5.12 -1.93
CA PRO A 16 -2.86 5.17 -0.65
C PRO A 16 -3.45 6.20 0.32
N TYR A 17 -4.16 7.22 -0.17
CA TYR A 17 -4.80 8.23 0.66
C TYR A 17 -6.06 7.72 1.39
N GLN A 18 -6.51 6.49 1.08
CA GLN A 18 -7.62 5.81 1.76
C GLN A 18 -7.13 4.68 2.68
N ILE A 19 -5.82 4.52 2.85
CA ILE A 19 -5.26 3.60 3.83
C ILE A 19 -5.56 4.17 5.21
N GLU A 20 -6.14 3.35 6.08
CA GLU A 20 -6.36 3.66 7.48
C GLU A 20 -5.12 3.30 8.31
N LYS A 21 -4.59 2.09 8.12
CA LYS A 21 -3.37 1.62 8.80
C LYS A 21 -2.64 0.53 8.02
N ILE A 22 -1.35 0.38 8.32
CA ILE A 22 -0.49 -0.69 7.83
C ILE A 22 0.18 -1.36 9.03
N GLU A 23 0.09 -2.68 9.13
CA GLU A 23 0.65 -3.49 10.22
C GLU A 23 1.42 -4.69 9.63
N CYS A 24 2.38 -5.26 10.37
CA CYS A 24 3.16 -6.42 9.91
C CYS A 24 3.26 -7.48 11.00
N HIS A 25 2.47 -8.57 10.88
CA HIS A 25 2.47 -9.70 11.83
C HIS A 25 1.84 -10.98 11.22
N PRO A 26 2.60 -11.98 10.75
CA PRO A 26 3.98 -11.95 10.24
C PRO A 26 4.08 -11.28 8.85
N ASP A 27 2.95 -11.13 8.16
CA ASP A 27 2.83 -10.52 6.84
C ASP A 27 2.32 -9.08 6.93
N THR A 28 2.59 -8.27 5.90
CA THR A 28 2.08 -6.90 5.83
C THR A 28 0.61 -6.87 5.47
N THR A 29 -0.18 -6.23 6.33
CA THR A 29 -1.62 -6.04 6.18
C THR A 29 -1.95 -4.55 6.06
N ILE A 30 -2.76 -4.20 5.06
CA ILE A 30 -3.24 -2.85 4.79
C ILE A 30 -4.74 -2.83 5.05
N THR A 31 -5.17 -2.03 6.02
CA THR A 31 -6.59 -1.75 6.27
C THR A 31 -6.96 -0.44 5.61
N MET A 32 -8.03 -0.44 4.82
CA MET A 32 -8.60 0.73 4.16
C MET A 32 -9.68 1.36 5.04
N MET A 33 -9.92 2.66 4.90
CA MET A 33 -10.94 3.41 5.66
C MET A 33 -12.38 2.88 5.51
N ASN A 34 -12.65 2.06 4.48
CA ASN A 34 -13.95 1.41 4.27
C ASN A 34 -14.02 0.00 4.91
N GLY A 35 -13.01 -0.39 5.69
CA GLY A 35 -12.92 -1.70 6.35
C GLY A 35 -12.36 -2.83 5.47
N HIS A 36 -12.05 -2.59 4.19
CA HIS A 36 -11.39 -3.60 3.35
C HIS A 36 -9.95 -3.84 3.82
N VAL A 37 -9.53 -5.10 3.79
CA VAL A 37 -8.21 -5.53 4.24
C VAL A 37 -7.49 -6.25 3.11
N TYR A 38 -6.22 -5.90 2.89
CA TYR A 38 -5.34 -6.54 1.92
C TYR A 38 -4.09 -7.05 2.61
N VAL A 39 -3.68 -8.28 2.28
CA VAL A 39 -2.39 -8.84 2.69
C VAL A 39 -1.46 -8.83 1.49
N VAL A 40 -0.27 -8.26 1.65
CA VAL A 40 0.65 -7.96 0.55
C VAL A 40 2.05 -8.48 0.84
N LYS A 41 2.83 -8.68 -0.23
CA LYS A 41 4.24 -9.13 -0.14
C LYS A 41 5.17 -7.99 0.25
N GLU A 42 4.80 -6.74 -0.02
CA GLU A 42 5.60 -5.57 0.32
C GLU A 42 5.73 -5.38 1.83
N SER A 43 6.93 -5.00 2.27
CA SER A 43 7.17 -4.45 3.60
C SER A 43 6.49 -3.09 3.80
N ILE A 44 6.33 -2.67 5.06
CA ILE A 44 5.80 -1.34 5.41
C ILE A 44 6.65 -0.24 4.75
N GLU A 45 7.97 -0.40 4.73
CA GLU A 45 8.92 0.53 4.14
C GLU A 45 8.73 0.66 2.63
N GLU A 46 8.50 -0.45 1.92
CA GLU A 46 8.23 -0.45 0.48
C GLU A 46 6.90 0.24 0.16
N VAL A 47 5.84 -0.05 0.93
CA VAL A 47 4.55 0.63 0.75
C VAL A 47 4.74 2.14 0.95
N ASN A 48 5.40 2.57 2.03
CA ASN A 48 5.68 3.98 2.30
C ASN A 48 6.50 4.63 1.19
N LYS A 49 7.53 3.96 0.68
CA LYS A 49 8.35 4.46 -0.43
C LYS A 49 7.48 4.72 -1.67
N LYS A 50 6.61 3.78 -2.04
CA LYS A 50 5.68 3.94 -3.17
C LYS A 50 4.74 5.14 -2.98
N VAL A 51 4.29 5.40 -1.74
CA VAL A 51 3.47 6.58 -1.43
C VAL A 51 4.26 7.89 -1.58
N VAL A 52 5.51 7.92 -1.10
CA VAL A 52 6.38 9.10 -1.24
C VAL A 52 6.70 9.37 -2.70
N GLU A 53 6.98 8.33 -3.50
CA GLU A 53 7.18 8.44 -4.95
C GLU A 53 5.95 9.03 -5.64
N LEU A 54 4.76 8.49 -5.36
CA LEU A 54 3.51 9.05 -5.88
C LEU A 54 3.32 10.52 -5.50
N ASN A 55 3.59 10.89 -4.24
CA ASN A 55 3.49 12.29 -3.80
C ASN A 55 4.46 13.21 -4.54
N LYS A 56 5.69 12.75 -4.81
CA LYS A 56 6.65 13.51 -5.61
C LYS A 56 6.17 13.71 -7.04
N GLU A 57 5.54 12.70 -7.64
CA GLU A 57 4.98 12.82 -8.99
C GLU A 57 3.78 13.77 -9.05
N ILE A 58 2.93 13.76 -8.02
CA ILE A 58 1.72 14.61 -7.99
C ILE A 58 2.04 16.06 -7.60
N PHE A 59 2.94 16.28 -6.64
CA PHE A 59 3.17 17.59 -6.02
C PHE A 59 4.57 18.16 -6.27
N GLY A 60 5.50 17.37 -6.80
CA GLY A 60 6.83 17.84 -7.17
C GLY A 60 6.74 18.78 -8.36
N LYS A 61 6.94 20.07 -8.08
CA LYS A 61 7.32 21.05 -9.09
C LYS A 61 8.77 20.86 -9.50
#